data_AF-M5BJV5-F1
#
_entry.id   AF-M5BJV5-F1
#
_cell.length_a   1.000
_cell.length_b   1.000
_cell.length_c   1.000
_cell.angle_alpha   90.00
_cell.angle_beta   90.00
_cell.angle_gamma   90.00
#
_symmetry.space_group_name_H-M   'P 1'
#
loop_
_entity.id
_entity.type
_entity.pdbx_description
1 polymer ?
#
loop_
_entity_poly.entity_id
_entity_poly.type
_entity_poly.pdbx_seq_one_letter_code
_entity_poly.pdbx_strand_id
1 'polypeptide(L)'
;MTSVQEFIAEPDSRAQCVALEENVREFGLTYFGMKDRRQGIVHIIGPEQGFTLPGTTIVCGDSHTSTHGAFGAIAFGIGTSEVEHVLATQTLMQKKSKNMRISVNGTLAPGVTSKDVILYIIGVIGTAGGTGCVIEYAGDVFRGFSMEARMSVCNMSIEAGARAGMVAPDEITFEYLKGRPLAPKEGPEWDRAEAYWRTLKTDEGAVFDVEVSIRAEDIAPTVTWGTSPQDVVSITGSVPDPSAEQDPIKRKGMERALAVPWLMHKRTNRGS
;
A
#
# COMPACT_ATOMS: atom_id res chain seq x y z
N MET A 1 -27.15 -21.75 -3.91
CA MET A 1 -26.22 -20.60 -3.86
C MET A 1 -27.01 -19.41 -3.34
N THR A 2 -26.68 -18.98 -2.13
CA THR A 2 -27.45 -18.06 -1.28
C THR A 2 -27.29 -16.60 -1.75
N SER A 3 -28.38 -15.83 -1.71
CA SER A 3 -28.38 -14.37 -1.92
C SER A 3 -27.68 -13.64 -0.77
N VAL A 4 -27.34 -12.34 -0.93
CA VAL A 4 -26.83 -11.51 0.19
C VAL A 4 -27.78 -11.59 1.40
N GLN A 5 -29.09 -11.62 1.12
CA GLN A 5 -30.15 -11.73 2.11
C GLN A 5 -30.06 -12.99 2.98
N GLU A 6 -29.61 -14.10 2.40
CA GLU A 6 -29.53 -15.41 3.03
C GLU A 6 -28.13 -15.74 3.55
N PHE A 7 -27.08 -15.12 2.98
CA PHE A 7 -25.68 -15.38 3.35
C PHE A 7 -25.26 -14.59 4.59
N ILE A 8 -25.72 -13.34 4.73
CA ILE A 8 -25.36 -12.48 5.86
C ILE A 8 -26.41 -12.61 6.95
N ALA A 9 -26.04 -13.29 8.04
CA ALA A 9 -26.93 -13.51 9.18
C ALA A 9 -27.14 -12.24 10.03
N GLU A 10 -26.11 -11.39 10.11
CA GLU A 10 -26.09 -10.19 10.92
C GLU A 10 -26.97 -9.09 10.27
N PRO A 11 -28.04 -8.61 10.95
CA PRO A 11 -29.04 -7.75 10.33
C PRO A 11 -28.48 -6.43 9.78
N ASP A 12 -27.54 -5.79 10.49
CA ASP A 12 -27.03 -4.48 10.10
C ASP A 12 -26.10 -4.58 8.88
N SER A 13 -25.16 -5.54 8.90
CA SER A 13 -24.30 -5.86 7.74
C SER A 13 -25.13 -6.22 6.50
N ARG A 14 -26.20 -6.99 6.69
CA ARG A 14 -27.09 -7.36 5.59
C ARG A 14 -27.79 -6.13 5.01
N ALA A 15 -28.36 -5.27 5.86
CA ALA A 15 -29.02 -4.05 5.42
C ALA A 15 -28.07 -3.15 4.62
N GLN A 16 -26.82 -3.00 5.08
CA GLN A 16 -25.78 -2.24 4.36
C GLN A 16 -25.47 -2.84 2.98
N CYS A 17 -25.29 -4.16 2.89
CA CYS A 17 -24.98 -4.81 1.62
C CYS A 17 -26.16 -4.74 0.63
N VAL A 18 -27.39 -4.89 1.11
CA VAL A 18 -28.60 -4.76 0.26
C VAL A 18 -28.73 -3.33 -0.26
N ALA A 19 -28.58 -2.33 0.60
CA ALA A 19 -28.63 -0.92 0.20
C ALA A 19 -27.54 -0.60 -0.84
N LEU A 20 -26.33 -1.15 -0.67
CA LEU A 20 -25.26 -1.03 -1.66
C LEU A 20 -25.68 -1.62 -3.03
N GLU A 21 -26.23 -2.83 -3.06
CA GLU A 21 -26.67 -3.48 -4.31
C GLU A 21 -27.81 -2.72 -5.00
N GLU A 22 -28.71 -2.12 -4.23
CA GLU A 22 -29.79 -1.28 -4.74
C GLU A 22 -29.25 0.02 -5.33
N ASN A 23 -28.42 0.75 -4.59
CA ASN A 23 -27.82 2.01 -5.05
C ASN A 23 -26.97 1.82 -6.30
N VAL A 24 -26.10 0.80 -6.32
CA VAL A 24 -25.28 0.47 -7.49
C VAL A 24 -26.15 0.27 -8.73
N ARG A 25 -27.26 -0.45 -8.59
CA ARG A 25 -28.18 -0.72 -9.70
C ARG A 25 -28.89 0.54 -10.15
N GLU A 26 -29.36 1.36 -9.22
CA GLU A 26 -30.04 2.62 -9.49
C GLU A 26 -29.14 3.60 -10.27
N PHE A 27 -27.87 3.72 -9.87
CA PHE A 27 -26.90 4.63 -10.47
C PHE A 27 -26.09 4.02 -11.62
N GLY A 28 -26.35 2.77 -11.99
CA GLY A 28 -25.66 2.10 -13.10
C GLY A 28 -24.15 1.89 -12.88
N LEU A 29 -23.73 1.73 -11.62
CA LEU A 29 -22.33 1.55 -11.27
C LEU A 29 -21.87 0.11 -11.53
N THR A 30 -20.60 -0.06 -11.93
CA THR A 30 -20.01 -1.40 -12.02
C THR A 30 -19.82 -1.97 -10.63
N TYR A 31 -20.27 -3.21 -10.41
CA TYR A 31 -20.21 -3.88 -9.12
C TYR A 31 -19.91 -5.35 -9.26
N PHE A 32 -18.87 -5.79 -8.55
CA PHE A 32 -18.48 -7.19 -8.43
C PHE A 32 -19.02 -7.75 -7.12
N GLY A 33 -20.31 -8.12 -7.12
CA GLY A 33 -20.98 -8.65 -5.94
C GLY A 33 -20.54 -10.06 -5.56
N MET A 34 -21.09 -10.59 -4.47
CA MET A 34 -20.70 -11.87 -3.84
C MET A 34 -20.72 -13.10 -4.77
N LYS A 35 -21.41 -13.03 -5.90
CA LYS A 35 -21.51 -14.13 -6.89
C LYS A 35 -20.52 -13.99 -8.04
N ASP A 36 -19.86 -12.85 -8.16
CA ASP A 36 -18.88 -12.60 -9.22
C ASP A 36 -17.54 -13.22 -8.81
N ARG A 37 -16.94 -13.99 -9.72
CA ARG A 37 -15.61 -14.60 -9.48
C ARG A 37 -14.51 -13.56 -9.28
N ARG A 38 -14.74 -12.32 -9.72
CA ARG A 38 -13.81 -11.18 -9.61
C ARG A 38 -13.92 -10.47 -8.26
N GLN A 39 -14.88 -10.85 -7.42
CA GLN A 39 -14.98 -10.31 -6.07
C GLN A 39 -13.73 -10.68 -5.27
N GLY A 40 -13.22 -9.71 -4.51
CA GLY A 40 -11.98 -9.84 -3.76
C GLY A 40 -11.68 -8.58 -2.95
N ILE A 41 -10.42 -8.43 -2.55
CA ILE A 41 -9.95 -7.25 -1.82
C ILE A 41 -9.90 -6.05 -2.77
N VAL A 42 -10.43 -4.91 -2.34
CA VAL A 42 -10.61 -3.70 -3.17
C VAL A 42 -9.34 -3.29 -3.95
N HIS A 43 -8.17 -3.31 -3.29
CA HIS A 43 -6.89 -2.90 -3.89
C HIS A 43 -6.24 -3.97 -4.77
N ILE A 44 -6.82 -5.17 -4.85
CA ILE A 44 -6.39 -6.28 -5.72
C ILE A 44 -7.26 -6.33 -6.98
N ILE A 45 -8.56 -6.09 -6.85
CA ILE A 45 -9.51 -6.08 -7.97
C ILE A 45 -9.05 -5.08 -9.04
N GLY A 46 -8.65 -3.87 -8.65
CA GLY A 46 -8.21 -2.83 -9.60
C GLY A 46 -7.09 -3.26 -10.54
N PRO A 47 -5.95 -3.70 -9.99
CA PRO A 47 -4.87 -4.32 -10.74
C PRO A 47 -5.30 -5.53 -11.58
N GLU A 48 -6.04 -6.48 -11.00
CA GLU A 48 -6.43 -7.71 -11.69
C GLU A 48 -7.38 -7.48 -12.87
N GLN A 49 -8.28 -6.49 -12.73
CA GLN A 49 -9.18 -6.08 -13.80
C GLN A 49 -8.51 -5.12 -14.78
N GLY A 50 -7.41 -4.46 -14.42
CA GLY A 50 -6.64 -3.59 -15.31
C GLY A 50 -7.18 -2.16 -15.42
N PHE A 51 -7.89 -1.66 -14.41
CA PHE A 51 -8.27 -0.24 -14.34
C PHE A 51 -7.34 0.59 -13.44
N THR A 52 -6.36 -0.04 -12.80
CA THR A 52 -5.22 0.64 -12.17
C THR A 52 -4.14 0.87 -13.20
N LEU A 53 -4.15 2.04 -13.84
CA LEU A 53 -3.27 2.37 -14.97
C LEU A 53 -2.27 3.48 -14.60
N PRO A 54 -1.06 3.48 -15.18
CA PRO A 54 -0.10 4.54 -14.94
C PRO A 54 -0.63 5.92 -15.34
N GLY A 55 -0.28 6.93 -14.52
CA GLY A 55 -0.69 8.32 -14.74
C GLY A 55 -2.15 8.63 -14.40
N THR A 56 -2.88 7.67 -13.83
CA THR A 56 -4.24 7.92 -13.32
C THR A 56 -4.20 8.51 -11.91
N THR A 57 -5.28 9.23 -11.56
CA THR A 57 -5.58 9.59 -10.18
C THR A 57 -6.66 8.65 -9.67
N ILE A 58 -6.38 7.91 -8.59
CA ILE A 58 -7.29 6.90 -8.03
C ILE A 58 -7.61 7.26 -6.58
N VAL A 59 -8.90 7.37 -6.28
CA VAL A 59 -9.38 7.64 -4.92
C VAL A 59 -10.43 6.62 -4.54
N CYS A 60 -10.42 6.22 -3.28
CA CYS A 60 -11.37 5.25 -2.71
C CYS A 60 -11.59 5.58 -1.24
N GLY A 61 -12.73 5.16 -0.68
CA GLY A 61 -13.08 5.33 0.74
C GLY A 61 -12.24 4.51 1.72
N ASP A 62 -11.05 4.08 1.33
CA ASP A 62 -10.16 3.20 2.09
C ASP A 62 -8.76 3.82 2.18
N SER A 63 -8.10 3.71 3.33
CA SER A 63 -6.78 4.33 3.55
C SER A 63 -5.67 3.77 2.66
N HIS A 64 -5.72 2.48 2.32
CA HIS A 64 -4.67 1.76 1.61
C HIS A 64 -4.79 1.84 0.09
N THR A 65 -5.61 2.76 -0.43
CA THR A 65 -5.65 3.11 -1.87
C THR A 65 -4.26 3.48 -2.42
N SER A 66 -3.34 3.89 -1.55
CA SER A 66 -1.90 4.04 -1.86
C SER A 66 -1.29 2.85 -2.60
N THR A 67 -1.82 1.63 -2.41
CA THR A 67 -1.41 0.40 -3.13
C THR A 67 -1.31 0.60 -4.64
N HIS A 68 -2.26 1.33 -5.22
CA HIS A 68 -2.33 1.56 -6.67
C HIS A 68 -1.18 2.42 -7.21
N GLY A 69 -0.46 3.15 -6.35
CA GLY A 69 0.73 3.89 -6.74
C GLY A 69 1.89 3.00 -7.22
N ALA A 70 1.85 1.69 -6.95
CA ALA A 70 2.78 0.72 -7.53
C ALA A 70 2.80 0.72 -9.07
N PHE A 71 1.73 1.23 -9.69
CA PHE A 71 1.57 1.35 -11.14
C PHE A 71 1.94 2.74 -11.68
N GLY A 72 2.53 3.62 -10.85
CA GLY A 72 2.76 5.02 -11.24
C GLY A 72 1.49 5.87 -11.25
N ALA A 73 0.50 5.51 -10.43
CA ALA A 73 -0.72 6.28 -10.22
C ALA A 73 -0.60 7.18 -8.98
N ILE A 74 -1.28 8.33 -8.99
CA ILE A 74 -1.46 9.13 -7.77
C ILE A 74 -2.70 8.58 -7.07
N ALA A 75 -2.50 7.76 -6.04
CA ALA A 75 -3.58 7.02 -5.41
C ALA A 75 -3.64 7.21 -3.90
N PHE A 76 -4.82 7.58 -3.38
CA PHE A 76 -4.98 7.90 -1.96
C PHE A 76 -6.42 7.74 -1.46
N GLY A 77 -6.55 7.44 -0.17
CA GLY A 77 -7.85 7.30 0.50
C GLY A 77 -8.57 8.63 0.72
N ILE A 78 -9.89 8.63 0.67
CA ILE A 78 -10.73 9.82 0.87
C ILE A 78 -11.90 9.52 1.81
N GLY A 79 -12.48 10.56 2.41
CA GLY A 79 -13.66 10.40 3.28
C GLY A 79 -14.97 10.21 2.50
N THR A 80 -16.03 9.75 3.18
CA THR A 80 -17.34 9.51 2.54
C THR A 80 -17.89 10.73 1.80
N SER A 81 -17.79 11.94 2.38
CA SER A 81 -18.24 13.16 1.71
C SER A 81 -17.42 13.51 0.46
N GLU A 82 -16.13 13.16 0.45
CA GLU A 82 -15.29 13.32 -0.75
C GLU A 82 -15.66 12.29 -1.82
N VAL A 83 -16.01 11.05 -1.43
CA VAL A 83 -16.47 10.01 -2.37
C VAL A 83 -17.73 10.48 -3.10
N GLU A 84 -18.72 11.01 -2.37
CA GLU A 84 -19.92 11.60 -2.94
C GLU A 84 -19.58 12.72 -3.94
N HIS A 85 -18.67 13.62 -3.56
CA HIS A 85 -18.24 14.72 -4.42
C HIS A 85 -17.54 14.25 -5.71
N VAL A 86 -16.69 13.23 -5.61
CA VAL A 86 -16.01 12.64 -6.78
C VAL A 86 -17.02 11.94 -7.68
N LEU A 87 -17.99 11.19 -7.13
CA LEU A 87 -19.06 10.58 -7.93
C LEU A 87 -19.89 11.64 -8.67
N ALA A 88 -20.15 12.78 -8.05
CA ALA A 88 -20.93 13.86 -8.66
C ALA A 88 -20.15 14.70 -9.69
N THR A 89 -18.85 14.93 -9.48
CA THR A 89 -18.10 15.96 -10.22
C THR A 89 -16.86 15.45 -10.95
N GLN A 90 -16.34 14.27 -10.60
CA GLN A 90 -15.03 13.76 -11.02
C GLN A 90 -13.87 14.71 -10.67
N THR A 91 -14.06 15.55 -9.65
CA THR A 91 -13.04 16.48 -9.16
C THR A 91 -12.87 16.36 -7.65
N LEU A 92 -11.72 16.81 -7.13
CA LEU A 92 -11.46 16.87 -5.71
C LEU A 92 -10.51 18.03 -5.40
N MET A 93 -10.87 18.87 -4.43
CA MET A 93 -9.97 19.90 -3.94
C MET A 93 -8.92 19.27 -3.05
N GLN A 94 -7.64 19.41 -3.41
CA GLN A 94 -6.52 18.87 -2.64
C GLN A 94 -5.44 19.94 -2.44
N LYS A 95 -4.76 19.87 -1.30
CA LYS A 95 -3.56 20.67 -1.05
C LYS A 95 -2.36 19.96 -1.67
N LYS A 96 -1.50 20.69 -2.38
CA LYS A 96 -0.29 20.10 -2.98
C LYS A 96 0.61 19.52 -1.89
N SER A 97 0.90 18.22 -1.99
CA SER A 97 1.88 17.54 -1.14
C SER A 97 3.30 17.89 -1.53
N LYS A 98 4.22 17.76 -0.56
CA LYS A 98 5.66 17.76 -0.83
C LYS A 98 6.08 16.46 -1.53
N ASN A 99 7.16 16.52 -2.29
CA ASN A 99 7.75 15.36 -2.94
C ASN A 99 8.85 14.78 -2.04
N MET A 100 8.67 13.53 -1.62
CA MET A 100 9.70 12.78 -0.89
C MET A 100 10.21 11.65 -1.79
N ARG A 101 11.52 11.46 -1.88
CA ARG A 101 12.13 10.32 -2.56
C ARG A 101 12.82 9.40 -1.56
N ILE A 102 12.55 8.12 -1.67
CA ILE A 102 13.24 7.08 -0.91
C ILE A 102 13.93 6.16 -1.91
N SER A 103 15.26 6.22 -1.94
CA SER A 103 16.09 5.42 -2.82
C SER A 103 16.67 4.22 -2.09
N VAL A 104 16.40 3.00 -2.57
CA VAL A 104 17.02 1.76 -2.07
C VAL A 104 17.86 1.13 -3.17
N ASN A 105 19.19 1.17 -3.03
CA ASN A 105 20.13 0.68 -4.04
C ASN A 105 21.00 -0.45 -3.50
N GLY A 106 21.54 -1.28 -4.39
CA GLY A 106 22.30 -2.48 -4.03
C GLY A 106 21.49 -3.77 -4.13
N THR A 107 21.98 -4.84 -3.49
CA THR A 107 21.35 -6.17 -3.57
C THR A 107 20.82 -6.60 -2.20
N LEU A 108 19.54 -6.99 -2.15
CA LEU A 108 18.93 -7.54 -0.93
C LEU A 108 19.56 -8.88 -0.56
N ALA A 109 19.76 -9.11 0.74
CA ALA A 109 20.22 -10.40 1.24
C ALA A 109 19.17 -11.51 0.98
N PRO A 110 19.58 -12.79 0.85
CA PRO A 110 18.65 -13.89 0.70
C PRO A 110 17.58 -13.92 1.80
N GLY A 111 16.31 -14.07 1.40
CA GLY A 111 15.18 -14.13 2.33
C GLY A 111 14.61 -12.76 2.73
N VAL A 112 15.22 -11.65 2.30
CA VAL A 112 14.64 -10.30 2.46
C VAL A 112 13.57 -10.08 1.39
N THR A 113 12.41 -9.60 1.82
CA THR A 113 11.21 -9.39 1.00
C THR A 113 10.84 -7.92 0.90
N SER A 114 9.88 -7.57 0.05
CA SER A 114 9.32 -6.21 -0.02
C SER A 114 8.76 -5.72 1.31
N LYS A 115 8.23 -6.63 2.14
CA LYS A 115 7.73 -6.31 3.48
C LYS A 115 8.85 -5.84 4.40
N ASP A 116 9.99 -6.51 4.38
CA ASP A 116 11.16 -6.13 5.17
C ASP A 116 11.69 -4.76 4.75
N VAL A 117 11.73 -4.51 3.43
CA VAL A 117 12.17 -3.22 2.88
C VAL A 117 11.30 -2.07 3.36
N ILE A 118 9.97 -2.19 3.23
CA ILE A 118 9.08 -1.09 3.65
C ILE A 118 9.04 -0.90 5.17
N LEU A 119 9.13 -1.98 5.95
CA LEU A 119 9.25 -1.89 7.40
C LEU A 119 10.56 -1.23 7.83
N TYR A 120 11.67 -1.55 7.17
CA TYR A 120 12.95 -0.89 7.40
C TYR A 120 12.87 0.61 7.07
N ILE A 121 12.27 0.96 5.93
CA ILE A 121 12.04 2.37 5.54
C ILE A 121 11.25 3.11 6.62
N ILE A 122 10.12 2.54 7.08
CA ILE A 122 9.30 3.12 8.16
C ILE A 122 10.12 3.25 9.46
N GLY A 123 10.98 2.29 9.76
CA GLY A 123 11.90 2.37 10.90
C GLY A 123 12.91 3.52 10.80
N VAL A 124 13.41 3.81 9.59
CA VAL A 124 14.37 4.90 9.33
C VAL A 124 13.69 6.28 9.41
N ILE A 125 12.54 6.45 8.77
CA ILE A 125 11.88 7.77 8.66
C ILE A 125 10.88 8.03 9.79
N GLY A 126 10.48 6.98 10.52
CA GLY A 126 9.42 7.00 11.52
C GLY A 126 8.02 6.93 10.92
N THR A 127 7.03 6.58 11.75
CA THR A 127 5.62 6.44 11.33
C THR A 127 4.95 7.77 10.91
N ALA A 128 5.58 8.90 11.23
CA ALA A 128 5.16 10.24 10.78
C ALA A 128 6.11 10.85 9.74
N GLY A 129 7.11 10.11 9.25
CA GLY A 129 8.19 10.64 8.41
C GLY A 129 7.71 11.13 7.03
N GLY A 130 6.64 10.53 6.51
CA GLY A 130 6.02 10.92 5.24
C GLY A 130 4.91 11.97 5.37
N THR A 131 4.63 12.49 6.57
CA THR A 131 3.49 13.41 6.79
C THR A 131 3.52 14.61 5.85
N GLY A 132 2.43 14.81 5.10
CA GLY A 132 2.29 15.90 4.14
C GLY A 132 3.05 15.69 2.82
N CYS A 133 3.65 14.52 2.62
CA CYS A 133 4.40 14.16 1.42
C CYS A 133 3.69 13.08 0.60
N VAL A 134 4.07 13.00 -0.66
CA VAL A 134 3.90 11.81 -1.51
C VAL A 134 5.30 11.21 -1.71
N ILE A 135 5.41 9.90 -1.53
CA ILE A 135 6.68 9.18 -1.61
C ILE A 135 6.88 8.62 -3.03
N GLU A 136 8.02 8.93 -3.65
CA GLU A 136 8.55 8.15 -4.76
C GLU A 136 9.52 7.09 -4.22
N TYR A 137 9.22 5.82 -4.46
CA TYR A 137 10.11 4.70 -4.18
C TYR A 137 10.99 4.44 -5.41
N ALA A 138 12.29 4.72 -5.27
CA ALA A 138 13.26 4.69 -6.36
C ALA A 138 14.48 3.80 -6.05
N GLY A 139 15.26 3.46 -7.08
CA GLY A 139 16.49 2.67 -6.92
C GLY A 139 16.37 1.22 -7.38
N ASP A 140 17.49 0.51 -7.31
CA ASP A 140 17.67 -0.83 -7.89
C ASP A 140 16.66 -1.84 -7.36
N VAL A 141 16.37 -1.76 -6.06
CA VAL A 141 15.49 -2.71 -5.38
C VAL A 141 14.07 -2.64 -5.93
N PHE A 142 13.48 -1.45 -6.06
CA PHE A 142 12.11 -1.32 -6.56
C PHE A 142 11.99 -1.59 -8.06
N ARG A 143 13.03 -1.25 -8.85
CA ARG A 143 13.11 -1.66 -10.26
C ARG A 143 13.13 -3.19 -10.40
N GLY A 144 13.84 -3.89 -9.51
CA GLY A 144 13.91 -5.35 -9.49
C GLY A 144 12.68 -6.06 -8.90
N PHE A 145 11.76 -5.34 -8.26
CA PHE A 145 10.55 -5.92 -7.67
C PHE A 145 9.48 -6.28 -8.70
N SER A 146 8.79 -7.40 -8.46
CA SER A 146 7.53 -7.72 -9.13
C SER A 146 6.44 -6.68 -8.80
N MET A 147 5.33 -6.69 -9.54
CA MET A 147 4.21 -5.80 -9.24
C MET A 147 3.62 -6.04 -7.85
N GLU A 148 3.50 -7.28 -7.40
CA GLU A 148 2.98 -7.62 -6.06
C GLU A 148 3.92 -7.10 -4.96
N ALA A 149 5.23 -7.17 -5.19
CA ALA A 149 6.22 -6.62 -4.29
C ALA A 149 6.12 -5.08 -4.23
N ARG A 150 5.95 -4.39 -5.37
CA ARG A 150 5.71 -2.94 -5.43
C ARG A 150 4.40 -2.55 -4.75
N MET A 151 3.33 -3.30 -4.98
CA MET A 151 2.03 -3.10 -4.33
C MET A 151 2.15 -3.21 -2.82
N SER A 152 2.92 -4.18 -2.31
CA SER A 152 3.17 -4.35 -0.88
C SER A 152 3.89 -3.13 -0.26
N VAL A 153 4.84 -2.53 -0.98
CA VAL A 153 5.53 -1.31 -0.55
C VAL A 153 4.58 -0.11 -0.57
N CYS A 154 3.90 0.13 -1.69
CA CYS A 154 3.00 1.27 -1.87
C CYS A 154 1.81 1.23 -0.90
N ASN A 155 1.26 0.04 -0.64
CA ASN A 155 0.22 -0.20 0.36
C ASN A 155 0.59 0.41 1.72
N MET A 156 1.84 0.19 2.15
CA MET A 156 2.31 0.61 3.46
C MET A 156 2.81 2.06 3.56
N SER A 157 2.59 2.86 2.51
CA SER A 157 2.92 4.30 2.55
C SER A 157 2.11 5.06 3.60
N ILE A 158 0.92 4.55 3.94
CA ILE A 158 0.08 5.17 4.96
C ILE A 158 0.63 4.95 6.38
N GLU A 159 1.26 3.80 6.65
CA GLU A 159 1.97 3.53 7.91
C GLU A 159 3.25 4.36 8.07
N ALA A 160 3.82 4.86 6.96
CA ALA A 160 4.87 5.88 6.97
C ALA A 160 4.32 7.31 7.19
N GLY A 161 3.00 7.47 7.27
CA GLY A 161 2.32 8.77 7.40
C GLY A 161 2.20 9.54 6.08
N ALA A 162 2.59 8.94 4.96
CA ALA A 162 2.50 9.59 3.66
C ALA A 162 1.09 9.58 3.09
N ARG A 163 0.80 10.57 2.26
CA ARG A 163 -0.49 10.68 1.57
C ARG A 163 -0.69 9.57 0.54
N ALA A 164 0.39 9.25 -0.17
CA ALA A 164 0.48 8.24 -1.20
C ALA A 164 1.95 7.83 -1.37
N GLY A 165 2.18 6.69 -2.02
CA GLY A 165 3.51 6.31 -2.46
C GLY A 165 3.45 5.62 -3.82
N MET A 166 4.43 5.89 -4.67
CA MET A 166 4.44 5.41 -6.06
C MET A 166 5.80 4.92 -6.52
N VAL A 167 5.75 4.01 -7.51
CA VAL A 167 6.91 3.51 -8.24
C VAL A 167 6.74 3.92 -9.70
N ALA A 168 7.81 4.40 -10.34
CA ALA A 168 7.77 4.73 -11.76
C ALA A 168 7.42 3.47 -12.59
N PRO A 169 6.49 3.58 -13.55
CA PRO A 169 6.10 2.45 -14.37
C PRO A 169 7.23 2.05 -15.33
N ASP A 170 7.43 0.76 -15.50
CA ASP A 170 8.46 0.18 -16.37
C ASP A 170 7.94 -1.10 -17.06
N GLU A 171 8.84 -1.85 -17.69
CA GLU A 171 8.50 -3.09 -18.40
C GLU A 171 7.73 -4.09 -17.52
N ILE A 172 8.05 -4.20 -16.23
CA ILE A 172 7.34 -5.10 -15.30
C ILE A 172 5.88 -4.64 -15.13
N THR A 173 5.66 -3.33 -15.08
CA THR A 173 4.31 -2.74 -15.02
C THR A 173 3.53 -3.02 -16.31
N PHE A 174 4.16 -2.83 -17.47
CA PHE A 174 3.49 -3.02 -18.77
C PHE A 174 3.12 -4.48 -19.01
N GLU A 175 4.03 -5.42 -18.73
CA GLU A 175 3.78 -6.84 -18.86
C GLU A 175 2.65 -7.32 -17.92
N TYR A 176 2.58 -6.78 -16.69
CA TYR A 176 1.48 -7.11 -15.78
C TYR A 176 0.11 -6.65 -16.30
N LEU A 177 0.05 -5.48 -16.92
CA LEU A 177 -1.18 -4.87 -17.43
C LEU A 177 -1.65 -5.49 -18.76
N LYS A 178 -0.73 -6.10 -19.51
CA LYS A 178 -1.03 -6.67 -20.81
C LYS A 178 -2.08 -7.77 -20.70
N GLY A 179 -3.10 -7.70 -21.55
CA GLY A 179 -4.20 -8.66 -21.57
C GLY A 179 -5.22 -8.52 -20.42
N ARG A 180 -5.06 -7.54 -19.52
CA ARG A 180 -6.06 -7.34 -18.45
C ARG A 180 -7.42 -6.90 -19.02
N PRO A 181 -8.54 -7.31 -18.39
CA PRO A 181 -9.88 -7.11 -18.95
C PRO A 181 -10.22 -5.67 -19.34
N LEU A 182 -9.80 -4.70 -18.52
CA LEU A 182 -10.12 -3.27 -18.66
C LEU A 182 -8.89 -2.41 -19.00
N ALA A 183 -7.73 -3.03 -19.23
CA ALA A 183 -6.57 -2.34 -19.79
C ALA A 183 -6.76 -2.10 -21.30
N PRO A 184 -6.04 -1.13 -21.89
CA PRO A 184 -6.03 -0.90 -23.34
C PRO A 184 -5.77 -2.20 -24.11
N LYS A 185 -6.46 -2.39 -25.22
CA LYS A 185 -6.29 -3.61 -26.04
C LYS A 185 -5.01 -3.51 -26.87
N GLU A 186 -4.37 -4.66 -27.07
CA GLU A 186 -3.18 -4.75 -27.90
C GLU A 186 -3.44 -4.15 -29.29
N GLY A 187 -2.47 -3.39 -29.79
CA GLY A 187 -2.58 -2.59 -31.01
C GLY A 187 -2.37 -1.10 -30.76
N PRO A 188 -2.89 -0.22 -31.63
CA PRO A 188 -2.57 1.21 -31.60
C PRO A 188 -2.91 1.92 -30.29
N GLU A 189 -3.93 1.47 -29.56
CA GLU A 189 -4.29 2.04 -28.25
C GLU A 189 -3.25 1.68 -27.18
N TRP A 190 -2.83 0.42 -27.13
CA TRP A 190 -1.74 -0.02 -26.25
C TRP A 190 -0.44 0.72 -26.55
N ASP A 191 -0.05 0.81 -27.82
CA ASP A 191 1.20 1.48 -28.22
C ASP A 191 1.22 2.94 -27.78
N ARG A 192 0.09 3.64 -27.90
CA ARG A 192 -0.06 5.03 -27.43
C ARG A 192 -0.02 5.12 -25.90
N ALA A 193 -0.69 4.21 -25.21
CA ALA A 193 -0.72 4.18 -23.75
C ALA A 193 0.68 3.90 -23.19
N GLU A 194 1.37 2.88 -23.69
CA GLU A 194 2.73 2.52 -23.30
C GLU A 194 3.72 3.65 -23.60
N ALA A 195 3.64 4.28 -24.78
CA ALA A 195 4.48 5.42 -25.12
C ALA A 195 4.31 6.58 -24.12
N TYR A 196 3.08 6.87 -23.69
CA TYR A 196 2.82 7.85 -22.63
C TYR A 196 3.33 7.38 -21.27
N TRP A 197 3.07 6.12 -20.88
CA TRP A 197 3.49 5.61 -19.59
C TRP A 197 5.02 5.64 -19.42
N ARG A 198 5.78 5.43 -20.50
CA ARG A 198 7.25 5.56 -20.51
C ARG A 198 7.74 6.97 -20.21
N THR A 199 6.91 8.01 -20.35
CA THR A 199 7.25 9.38 -19.97
C THR A 199 6.98 9.68 -18.49
N LEU A 200 6.33 8.77 -17.75
CA LEU A 200 5.92 8.99 -16.35
C LEU A 200 7.02 8.63 -15.34
N LYS A 201 8.27 8.63 -15.77
CA LYS A 201 9.43 8.54 -14.87
C LYS A 201 9.83 9.93 -14.43
N THR A 202 10.51 10.02 -13.30
CA THR A 202 11.05 11.30 -12.85
C THR A 202 12.10 11.83 -13.83
N ASP A 203 11.99 13.12 -14.14
CA ASP A 203 12.93 13.85 -14.99
C ASP A 203 14.34 13.92 -14.37
N GLU A 204 15.35 13.96 -15.23
CA GLU A 204 16.72 14.19 -14.81
C GLU A 204 16.85 15.57 -14.17
N GLY A 205 17.48 15.63 -12.99
CA GLY A 205 17.62 16.88 -12.22
C GLY A 205 16.38 17.33 -11.46
N ALA A 206 15.31 16.51 -11.40
CA ALA A 206 14.16 16.80 -10.56
C ALA A 206 14.55 16.95 -9.09
N VAL A 207 14.02 17.99 -8.44
CA VAL A 207 14.30 18.32 -7.03
C VAL A 207 13.16 17.78 -6.15
N PHE A 208 13.55 17.13 -5.06
CA PHE A 208 12.65 16.62 -4.04
C PHE A 208 12.76 17.48 -2.78
N ASP A 209 11.64 17.64 -2.07
CA ASP A 209 11.63 18.35 -0.80
C ASP A 209 12.37 17.56 0.29
N VAL A 210 12.34 16.23 0.19
CA VAL A 210 12.99 15.29 1.11
C VAL A 210 13.58 14.13 0.32
N GLU A 211 14.84 13.79 0.57
CA GLU A 211 15.49 12.61 -0.02
C GLU A 211 16.08 11.72 1.08
N VAL A 212 15.82 10.42 0.96
CA VAL A 212 16.36 9.38 1.85
C VAL A 212 17.04 8.34 0.98
N SER A 213 18.27 7.97 1.33
CA SER A 213 19.04 6.93 0.64
C SER A 213 19.35 5.79 1.59
N ILE A 214 19.04 4.57 1.17
CA ILE A 214 19.21 3.34 1.93
C ILE A 214 19.98 2.34 1.07
N ARG A 215 20.90 1.62 1.71
CA ARG A 215 21.58 0.50 1.08
C ARG A 215 20.79 -0.77 1.31
N ALA A 216 20.56 -1.53 0.26
CA ALA A 216 19.83 -2.80 0.32
C ALA A 216 20.50 -3.80 1.28
N GLU A 217 21.82 -3.75 1.42
CA GLU A 217 22.59 -4.64 2.30
C GLU A 217 22.35 -4.37 3.80
N ASP A 218 21.85 -3.18 4.16
CA ASP A 218 21.55 -2.82 5.55
C ASP A 218 20.19 -3.38 6.01
N ILE A 219 19.39 -3.92 5.08
CA ILE A 219 18.05 -4.44 5.34
C ILE A 219 18.15 -5.92 5.70
N ALA A 220 17.92 -6.24 6.96
CA ALA A 220 17.83 -7.60 7.45
C ALA A 220 16.37 -8.12 7.41
N PRO A 221 16.15 -9.44 7.31
CA PRO A 221 14.82 -10.02 7.47
C PRO A 221 14.20 -9.63 8.81
N THR A 222 12.90 -9.39 8.81
CA THR A 222 12.16 -8.82 9.93
C THR A 222 11.20 -9.83 10.53
N VAL A 223 11.05 -9.80 11.85
CA VAL A 223 10.09 -10.59 12.61
C VAL A 223 9.19 -9.65 13.41
N THR A 224 7.88 -9.85 13.31
CA THR A 224 6.91 -9.15 14.14
C THR A 224 6.90 -9.73 15.55
N TRP A 225 6.98 -8.87 16.56
CA TRP A 225 6.95 -9.26 17.97
C TRP A 225 5.71 -8.76 18.71
N GLY A 226 4.91 -7.88 18.10
CA GLY A 226 3.68 -7.36 18.69
C GLY A 226 2.46 -7.48 17.79
N THR A 227 1.47 -6.63 18.04
CA THR A 227 0.16 -6.67 17.36
C THR A 227 -0.05 -5.50 16.41
N SER A 228 0.87 -4.54 16.36
CA SER A 228 0.88 -3.43 15.41
C SER A 228 1.92 -3.66 14.30
N PRO A 229 1.71 -3.17 13.06
CA PRO A 229 2.72 -3.23 11.98
C PRO A 229 4.07 -2.61 12.33
N GLN A 230 4.12 -1.70 13.29
CA GLN A 230 5.35 -1.06 13.78
C GLN A 230 6.10 -1.92 14.82
N ASP A 231 5.48 -2.97 15.36
CA ASP A 231 6.06 -3.84 16.39
C ASP A 231 6.91 -4.93 15.74
N VAL A 232 7.96 -4.48 15.06
CA VAL A 232 8.83 -5.34 14.25
C VAL A 232 10.29 -5.15 14.66
N VAL A 233 11.09 -6.21 14.55
CA VAL A 233 12.55 -6.17 14.77
C VAL A 233 13.23 -6.97 13.69
N SER A 234 14.46 -6.59 13.33
CA SER A 234 15.29 -7.47 12.51
C SER A 234 15.48 -8.83 13.22
N ILE A 235 15.71 -9.88 12.44
CA ILE A 235 15.98 -11.21 12.98
C ILE A 235 17.24 -11.24 13.88
N THR A 236 18.13 -10.27 13.69
CA THR A 236 19.33 -10.02 14.50
C THR A 236 19.09 -9.05 15.67
N GLY A 237 17.90 -8.47 15.78
CA GLY A 237 17.52 -7.49 16.78
C GLY A 237 16.98 -8.10 18.07
N SER A 238 16.70 -7.23 19.05
CA SER A 238 16.08 -7.60 20.32
C SER A 238 14.68 -7.01 20.43
N VAL A 239 13.73 -7.79 20.94
CA VAL A 239 12.39 -7.29 21.29
C VAL A 239 12.53 -6.16 22.31
N PRO A 240 11.94 -4.97 22.08
CA PRO A 240 12.07 -3.84 22.99
C PRO A 240 11.53 -4.13 24.40
N ASP A 241 12.21 -3.60 25.42
CA ASP A 241 11.80 -3.72 26.82
C ASP A 241 10.83 -2.59 27.19
N PRO A 242 9.55 -2.87 27.53
CA PRO A 242 8.58 -1.84 27.92
C PRO A 242 9.06 -0.98 29.10
N SER A 243 9.89 -1.53 30.00
CA SER A 243 10.41 -0.77 31.14
C SER A 243 11.33 0.39 30.74
N ALA A 244 11.90 0.34 29.52
CA ALA A 244 12.76 1.38 28.97
C ALA A 244 11.98 2.46 28.16
N GLU A 245 10.70 2.25 27.85
CA GLU A 245 9.87 3.21 27.10
C GLU A 245 9.37 4.32 28.03
N GLN A 246 9.56 5.59 27.66
CA GLN A 246 9.19 6.74 28.48
C GLN A 246 7.75 7.20 28.25
N ASP A 247 7.19 6.97 27.06
CA ASP A 247 5.81 7.29 26.74
C ASP A 247 4.85 6.25 27.39
N PRO A 248 4.01 6.67 28.36
CA PRO A 248 3.13 5.74 29.08
C PRO A 248 2.08 5.08 28.19
N ILE A 249 1.68 5.71 27.08
CA ILE A 249 0.73 5.13 26.12
C ILE A 249 1.41 4.03 25.32
N LYS A 250 2.59 4.31 24.77
CA LYS A 250 3.39 3.31 24.03
C LYS A 250 3.78 2.14 24.93
N ARG A 251 4.27 2.42 26.15
CA ARG A 251 4.63 1.39 27.14
C ARG A 251 3.47 0.41 27.36
N LYS A 252 2.26 0.93 27.61
CA LYS A 252 1.07 0.09 27.84
C LYS A 252 0.67 -0.73 26.61
N GLY A 253 0.89 -0.19 25.40
CA GLY A 253 0.76 -0.93 24.15
C GLY A 253 1.73 -2.10 24.05
N MET A 254 3.02 -1.85 24.34
CA MET A 254 4.08 -2.86 24.33
C MET A 254 3.83 -3.97 25.37
N GLU A 255 3.42 -3.61 26.58
CA GLU A 255 3.08 -4.57 27.63
C GLU A 255 1.96 -5.53 27.20
N ARG A 256 0.91 -5.00 26.53
CA ARG A 256 -0.19 -5.82 26.00
C ARG A 256 0.28 -6.74 24.88
N ALA A 257 1.09 -6.22 23.96
CA ALA A 257 1.64 -6.99 22.85
C ALA A 257 2.51 -8.16 23.34
N LEU A 258 3.29 -7.95 24.40
CA LEU A 258 4.18 -8.96 24.98
C LEU A 258 3.50 -9.92 25.97
N ALA A 259 2.27 -9.64 26.39
CA ALA A 259 1.48 -10.53 27.25
C ALA A 259 0.93 -11.77 26.51
N VAL A 260 1.09 -11.84 25.18
CA VAL A 260 0.62 -12.98 24.38
C VAL A 260 1.49 -14.22 24.64
N PRO A 261 0.90 -15.40 24.96
CA PRO A 261 1.63 -16.55 25.52
C PRO A 261 2.83 -17.10 24.73
N TRP A 262 2.90 -16.87 23.42
CA TRP A 262 3.94 -17.43 22.55
C TRP A 262 5.29 -16.66 22.57
N LEU A 263 5.33 -15.40 23.02
CA LEU A 263 6.56 -14.59 23.07
C LEU A 263 7.41 -14.80 24.34
N MET A 264 6.88 -15.49 25.35
CA MET A 264 7.57 -15.73 26.63
C MET A 264 8.74 -16.71 26.53
N HIS A 265 8.88 -17.48 25.43
CA HIS A 265 9.91 -18.52 25.31
C HIS A 265 11.32 -18.03 24.94
N LYS A 266 11.52 -16.73 24.64
CA LYS A 266 12.86 -16.13 24.43
C LYS A 266 13.46 -15.47 25.69
N ARG A 267 12.80 -15.56 26.86
CA ARG A 267 13.30 -14.95 28.11
C ARG A 267 14.33 -15.80 28.87
N THR A 268 14.63 -17.02 28.46
CA THR A 268 15.57 -17.91 29.15
C THR A 268 16.79 -18.22 28.28
N ASN A 269 17.62 -17.21 28.03
CA ASN A 269 19.02 -17.41 27.68
C ASN A 269 19.88 -16.24 28.18
N ARG A 270 19.63 -15.80 29.42
CA ARG A 270 20.68 -15.15 30.22
C ARG A 270 21.38 -16.25 30.99
N GLY A 271 22.63 -16.50 30.62
CA GLY A 271 23.53 -17.33 31.41
C GLY A 271 23.84 -16.68 32.76
N SER A 272 24.31 -17.55 33.66
CA SER A 272 24.55 -17.42 35.11
C SER A 272 23.32 -17.53 35.99
#